data_AF-A0AAX3KQW8-F1
#
_entry.id   AF-A0AAX3KQW8-F1
#
_cell.length_a   1.000
_cell.length_b   1.000
_cell.length_c   1.000
_cell.angle_alpha   90.00
_cell.angle_beta   90.00
_cell.angle_gamma   90.00
#
_symmetry.space_group_name_H-M   'P 1'
#
loop_
_entity.id
_entity.type
_entity.pdbx_description
1 polymer ?
#
loop_
_entity_poly.entity_id
_entity_poly.type
_entity_poly.pdbx_seq_one_letter_code
_entity_poly.pdbx_strand_id
1 'polypeptide(L)'
;MYEVDIEAEACVLQCVITSMVIADAHPSLWTSDWDVEGYREMEFRVVSGITFDSNGEASDLGRNGCAALAERYGEYIEERIWRQYDAQLQEDRL
;
A
#
# COMPACT_ATOMS: atom_id res chain seq x y z
N MET A 1 9.88 -2.73 -2.83
CA MET A 1 8.78 -3.71 -2.66
C MET A 1 8.22 -3.48 -1.27
N TYR A 2 6.91 -3.50 -1.12
CA TYR A 2 6.24 -3.16 0.14
C TYR A 2 5.64 -4.42 0.76
N GLU A 3 5.76 -4.53 2.08
CA GLU A 3 5.28 -5.69 2.83
C GLU A 3 4.10 -5.26 3.71
N VAL A 4 3.00 -5.99 3.64
CA VAL A 4 1.78 -5.67 4.41
C VAL A 4 1.30 -6.89 5.18
N ASP A 5 1.45 -6.82 6.49
CA ASP A 5 0.87 -7.79 7.42
C ASP A 5 -0.62 -7.53 7.62
N ILE A 6 -1.42 -8.59 7.54
CA ILE A 6 -2.85 -8.57 7.88
C ILE A 6 -3.05 -9.59 8.98
N GLU A 7 -2.99 -9.14 10.23
CA GLU A 7 -3.10 -9.99 11.42
C GLU A 7 -4.41 -10.80 11.45
N ALA A 8 -5.51 -10.18 11.02
CA ALA A 8 -6.83 -10.82 10.98
C ALA A 8 -6.91 -12.05 10.06
N GLU A 9 -6.04 -12.12 9.05
CA GLU A 9 -5.98 -13.21 8.07
C GLU A 9 -4.72 -14.07 8.27
N ALA A 10 -3.95 -13.79 9.32
CA ALA A 10 -2.64 -14.38 9.59
C ALA A 10 -1.79 -14.47 8.31
N CYS A 11 -1.62 -13.36 7.60
CA CYS A 11 -0.89 -13.36 6.34
C CYS A 11 0.01 -12.13 6.14
N VAL A 12 1.01 -12.29 5.28
CA VAL A 12 1.86 -11.20 4.80
C VAL A 12 1.73 -11.11 3.28
N LEU A 13 1.43 -9.92 2.78
CA LEU A 13 1.33 -9.61 1.35
C LEU A 13 2.55 -8.84 0.87
N GLN A 14 3.02 -9.19 -0.32
CA GLN A 14 4.05 -8.46 -1.04
C GLN A 14 3.39 -7.61 -2.13
N CYS A 15 3.66 -6.31 -2.09
CA CYS A 15 3.01 -5.31 -2.93
C CYS A 15 4.03 -4.51 -3.73
N VAL A 16 3.62 -4.10 -4.92
CA VAL A 16 4.37 -3.19 -5.79
C VAL A 16 3.46 -2.04 -6.19
N ILE A 17 3.98 -0.82 -6.08
CA ILE A 17 3.32 0.38 -6.58
C ILE A 17 3.44 0.39 -8.11
N THR A 18 2.31 0.52 -8.79
CA THR A 18 2.27 0.56 -10.26
C THR A 18 2.15 1.97 -10.81
N SER A 19 1.51 2.87 -10.06
CA SER A 19 1.39 4.29 -10.37
C SER A 19 1.33 5.09 -9.08
N MET A 20 1.89 6.29 -9.08
CA MET A 20 1.82 7.21 -7.95
C MET A 20 1.83 8.65 -8.47
N VAL A 21 0.93 9.46 -7.93
CA VAL A 21 0.86 10.89 -8.16
C VAL A 21 0.94 11.58 -6.81
N ILE A 22 1.87 12.52 -6.68
CA ILE A 22 1.97 13.42 -5.53
C ILE A 22 2.00 14.82 -6.13
N ALA A 23 0.94 15.58 -5.92
CA ALA A 23 0.83 16.97 -6.31
C ALA A 23 0.91 17.85 -5.06
N ASP A 24 1.92 18.73 -5.04
CA ASP A 24 2.10 19.68 -3.96
C ASP A 24 0.97 20.73 -3.94
N ALA A 25 0.68 21.24 -2.75
CA ALA A 25 -0.19 22.38 -2.57
C ALA A 25 0.39 23.64 -3.25
N HIS A 26 -0.39 24.23 -4.13
CA HIS A 26 -0.13 25.50 -4.80
C HIS A 26 -1.25 26.50 -4.50
N PRO A 27 -1.28 27.09 -3.29
CA PRO A 27 -2.35 27.98 -2.85
C PRO A 27 -2.45 29.30 -3.66
N SER A 28 -1.48 29.59 -4.53
CA SER A 28 -1.50 30.72 -5.47
C SER A 28 -2.10 30.38 -6.84
N LEU A 29 -2.37 29.11 -7.13
CA LEU A 29 -3.03 28.63 -8.33
C LEU A 29 -4.47 28.21 -7.97
N TRP A 30 -5.44 28.76 -8.68
CA TRP A 30 -6.87 28.50 -8.44
C TRP A 30 -7.53 27.90 -9.68
N THR A 31 -6.81 27.01 -10.36
CA THR A 31 -7.34 26.30 -11.53
C THR A 31 -8.30 25.20 -11.10
N SER A 32 -8.10 24.67 -9.88
CA SER A 32 -8.95 23.71 -9.19
C SER A 32 -8.85 23.89 -7.67
N ASP A 33 -9.88 23.48 -6.91
CA ASP A 33 -9.82 23.43 -5.44
C ASP A 33 -8.70 22.49 -4.95
N TRP A 34 -8.37 21.46 -5.75
CA TRP A 34 -7.27 20.53 -5.48
C TRP A 34 -5.88 21.17 -5.64
N ASP A 35 -5.75 22.25 -6.41
CA ASP A 35 -4.48 22.97 -6.55
C ASP A 35 -4.10 23.65 -5.24
N VAL A 36 -5.08 24.00 -4.38
CA VAL A 36 -4.83 24.73 -3.13
C VAL A 36 -4.30 23.82 -2.03
N GLU A 37 -4.83 22.60 -1.91
CA GLU A 37 -4.51 21.66 -0.83
C GLU A 37 -3.46 20.61 -1.23
N GLY A 38 -3.24 20.43 -2.54
CA GLY A 38 -2.47 19.31 -3.06
C GLY A 38 -3.24 17.99 -2.94
N TYR A 39 -2.71 16.92 -3.53
CA TYR A 39 -3.29 15.59 -3.41
C TYR A 39 -2.25 14.50 -3.64
N ARG A 40 -2.55 13.30 -3.14
CA ARG A 40 -1.77 12.10 -3.44
C ARG A 40 -2.69 10.96 -3.82
N GLU A 41 -2.30 10.22 -4.84
CA GLU A 41 -3.01 9.04 -5.35
C GLU A 41 -1.99 7.94 -5.64
N MET A 42 -2.39 6.69 -5.40
CA MET A 42 -1.55 5.53 -5.65
C MET A 42 -2.36 4.37 -6.21
N GLU A 43 -1.76 3.69 -7.18
CA GLU A 43 -2.18 2.37 -7.62
C GLU A 43 -1.12 1.35 -7.21
N PHE A 44 -1.57 0.20 -6.73
CA PHE A 44 -0.68 -0.89 -6.35
C PHE A 44 -1.21 -2.24 -6.82
N ARG A 45 -0.32 -3.24 -6.79
CA ARG A 45 -0.65 -4.64 -7.07
C ARG A 45 -0.04 -5.53 -6.00
N VAL A 46 -0.83 -6.46 -5.48
CA VAL A 46 -0.37 -7.60 -4.70
C VAL A 46 0.24 -8.64 -5.65
N VAL A 47 1.51 -8.97 -5.47
CA VAL A 47 2.25 -9.88 -6.35
C VAL A 47 2.41 -11.28 -5.78
N SER A 48 2.45 -11.42 -4.46
CA SER A 48 2.52 -12.68 -3.74
C SER A 48 2.07 -12.48 -2.30
N GLY A 49 1.81 -13.58 -1.60
CA GLY A 49 1.50 -13.54 -0.17
C GLY A 49 1.73 -14.90 0.47
N ILE A 50 2.00 -14.89 1.77
CA ILE A 50 2.10 -16.07 2.60
C ILE A 50 1.05 -16.00 3.70
N THR A 51 0.44 -17.14 4.06
CA THR A 51 -0.46 -17.27 5.20
C THR A 51 0.10 -18.26 6.20
N PHE A 52 -0.21 -18.06 7.46
CA PHE A 52 0.24 -18.87 8.58
C PHE A 52 -0.94 -19.63 9.15
N ASP A 53 -0.74 -20.93 9.38
CA ASP A 53 -1.71 -21.75 10.09
C ASP A 53 -1.63 -21.55 11.62
N SER A 54 -2.42 -22.31 12.38
CA SER A 54 -2.43 -22.26 13.84
C SER A 54 -1.10 -22.66 14.50
N ASN A 55 -0.22 -23.35 13.77
CA ASN A 55 1.10 -23.75 14.23
C ASN A 55 2.18 -22.73 13.81
N GLY A 56 1.80 -21.68 13.08
CA GLY A 56 2.72 -20.68 12.53
C GLY A 56 3.45 -21.16 11.27
N GLU A 57 3.02 -22.26 10.64
CA GLU A 57 3.63 -22.75 9.42
C GLU A 57 3.19 -21.91 8.22
N ALA A 58 4.18 -21.41 7.48
CA ALA A 58 3.94 -20.57 6.31
C ALA A 58 3.55 -21.41 5.09
N SER A 59 2.52 -20.96 4.38
CA SER A 59 2.10 -21.53 3.09
C SER A 59 1.82 -20.43 2.08
N ASP A 60 1.98 -20.74 0.79
CA ASP A 60 1.68 -19.80 -0.29
C ASP A 60 0.17 -19.51 -0.32
N LEU A 61 -0.19 -18.22 -0.27
CA LEU A 61 -1.58 -17.78 -0.31
C LEU A 61 -2.24 -18.05 -1.67
N GLY A 62 -1.43 -18.23 -2.72
CA GLY A 62 -1.89 -18.42 -4.08
C GLY A 62 -2.46 -17.15 -4.70
N ARG A 63 -2.61 -17.18 -6.02
CA ARG A 63 -3.13 -16.04 -6.80
C ARG A 63 -4.56 -15.66 -6.41
N ASN A 64 -5.42 -16.64 -6.14
CA ASN A 64 -6.81 -16.40 -5.79
C ASN A 64 -6.94 -15.78 -4.39
N GLY A 65 -6.14 -16.26 -3.42
CA GLY A 65 -6.11 -15.66 -2.07
C GLY A 65 -5.57 -14.24 -2.09
N CYS A 66 -4.49 -13.99 -2.85
CA CYS A 66 -3.97 -12.63 -3.05
C CYS A 66 -5.03 -11.68 -3.66
N ALA A 67 -5.78 -12.14 -4.67
CA ALA A 67 -6.83 -11.32 -5.29
C ALA A 67 -7.97 -11.03 -4.30
N ALA A 68 -8.42 -12.03 -3.54
CA ALA A 68 -9.47 -11.87 -2.55
C ALA A 68 -9.07 -10.89 -1.43
N LEU A 69 -7.82 -10.97 -0.95
CA LEU A 69 -7.32 -10.04 0.07
C LEU A 69 -7.09 -8.64 -0.48
N ALA A 70 -6.60 -8.50 -1.72
CA ALA A 70 -6.46 -7.19 -2.36
C ALA A 70 -7.80 -6.47 -2.49
N GLU A 71 -8.87 -7.19 -2.85
CA GLU A 71 -10.22 -6.63 -2.93
C GLU A 71 -10.78 -6.27 -1.55
N ARG A 72 -10.60 -7.16 -0.56
CA ARG A 72 -11.16 -6.99 0.78
C ARG A 72 -10.45 -5.93 1.61
N TYR A 73 -9.13 -5.80 1.46
CA TYR A 73 -8.27 -4.96 2.29
C TYR A 73 -7.60 -3.83 1.51
N GLY A 74 -8.12 -3.46 0.33
CA GLY A 74 -7.49 -2.49 -0.57
C GLY A 74 -7.07 -1.19 0.12
N GLU A 75 -8.00 -0.53 0.83
CA GLU A 75 -7.74 0.72 1.55
C GLU A 75 -6.69 0.55 2.66
N TYR A 76 -6.74 -0.56 3.39
CA TYR A 76 -5.77 -0.87 4.44
C TYR A 76 -4.37 -1.09 3.85
N ILE A 77 -4.27 -1.86 2.77
CA ILE A 77 -3.01 -2.14 2.08
C ILE A 77 -2.40 -0.83 1.57
N GLU A 78 -3.21 0.02 0.92
CA GLU A 78 -2.79 1.34 0.48
C GLU A 78 -2.23 2.18 1.63
N GLU A 79 -2.95 2.29 2.75
CA GLU A 79 -2.49 3.05 3.91
C GLU A 79 -1.14 2.53 4.44
N ARG A 80 -0.98 1.20 4.52
CA ARG A 80 0.27 0.57 4.99
C ARG A 80 1.43 0.81 4.04
N ILE A 81 1.20 0.82 2.73
CA ILE A 81 2.21 1.17 1.73
C ILE A 81 2.62 2.63 1.88
N TRP A 82 1.65 3.55 2.02
CA TRP A 82 1.95 4.98 2.23
C TRP A 82 2.84 5.22 3.45
N ARG A 83 2.52 4.60 4.59
CA ARG A 83 3.34 4.72 5.80
C ARG A 83 4.78 4.24 5.60
N GLN A 84 4.98 3.15 4.85
CA GLN A 84 6.31 2.65 4.53
C GLN A 84 7.06 3.59 3.59
N TYR A 85 6.39 4.11 2.57
CA TYR A 85 6.96 5.08 1.64
C TYR A 85 7.37 6.37 2.35
N ASP A 86 6.52 6.91 3.20
CA ASP A 86 6.79 8.11 3.98
C ASP A 86 7.97 7.92 4.94
N ALA A 87 8.12 6.72 5.54
CA ALA A 87 9.26 6.38 6.38
C ALA A 87 10.57 6.31 5.58
N GLN A 88 10.55 5.66 4.41
CA GLN A 88 11.72 5.59 3.51
C GLN A 88 12.18 6.98 3.07
N LEU A 89 11.24 7.86 2.71
CA LEU A 89 11.56 9.25 2.36
C LEU A 89 12.20 10.04 3.50
N GLN A 90 11.83 9.75 4.75
CA GLN A 90 12.46 10.38 5.92
C GLN A 90 13.88 9.87 6.13
N GLU A 91 14.11 8.57 5.97
CA GLU A 91 15.43 7.94 6.06
C GLU A 91 16.38 8.46 4.98
N ASP A 92 15.92 8.58 3.73
CA ASP A 92 16.74 9.08 2.61
C ASP A 92 17.13 10.56 2.75
N ARG A 93 16.43 11.32 3.61
CA ARG A 93 16.69 12.74 3.87
C ARG A 93 17.69 12.96 5.01
N LEU A 94 18.05 11.92 5.76
CA LEU A 94 19.03 11.95 6.85
C LEU A 94 20.46 11.70 6.34
#